data_AF-A0A401Q810-F1
#
_entry.id   AF-A0A401Q810-F1
#
_cell.length_a   1.000
_cell.length_b   1.000
_cell.length_c   1.000
_cell.angle_alpha   90.00
_cell.angle_beta   90.00
_cell.angle_gamma   90.00
#
_symmetry.space_group_name_H-M   'P 1'
#
loop_
_entity.id
_entity.type
_entity.pdbx_description
1 polymer ?
#
loop_
_entity_poly.entity_id
_entity_poly.type
_entity_poly.pdbx_seq_one_letter_code
_entity_poly.pdbx_strand_id
1 'polypeptide(L)'
;YPEARAIQRKIVFHAGPTNSGKTHHAIQSFLAAKSGVYCGPLKLLAHEIYQKSNDAGVPCDLVTGEERTFVDPDGRQSAHVACTIEMCSVTTP
;
A
#
# COMPACT_ATOMS: atom_id res chain seq x y z
N TYR A 1 14.36 -11.48 -7.47
CA TYR A 1 13.53 -11.58 -6.25
C TYR A 1 13.66 -12.95 -5.56
N PRO A 2 14.83 -13.29 -4.95
CA PRO A 2 14.99 -14.55 -4.22
C PRO A 2 14.07 -14.65 -3.00
N GLU A 3 13.97 -13.58 -2.20
CA GLU A 3 13.13 -13.51 -1.00
C GLU A 3 11.64 -13.75 -1.31
N ALA A 4 11.11 -13.10 -2.35
CA ALA A 4 9.73 -13.32 -2.79
C ALA A 4 9.46 -14.75 -3.29
N ARG A 5 10.49 -15.51 -3.71
CA ARG A 5 10.36 -16.92 -4.09
C ARG A 5 10.54 -17.88 -2.91
N ALA A 6 11.14 -17.41 -1.82
CA ALA A 6 11.36 -18.19 -0.60
C ALA A 6 10.08 -18.29 0.26
N ILE A 7 9.12 -17.38 0.08
CA ILE A 7 7.84 -17.37 0.80
C ILE A 7 6.68 -17.88 -0.07
N GLN A 8 5.68 -18.49 0.57
CA GLN A 8 4.44 -18.85 -0.09
C GLN A 8 3.62 -17.59 -0.38
N ARG A 9 3.29 -17.35 -1.65
CA ARG A 9 2.48 -16.19 -2.08
C ARG A 9 1.22 -16.66 -2.78
N LYS A 10 0.10 -16.01 -2.45
CA LYS A 10 -1.20 -16.21 -3.11
C LYS A 10 -1.52 -14.99 -3.95
N ILE A 11 -1.87 -15.21 -5.21
CA ILE A 11 -2.27 -14.15 -6.14
C ILE A 11 -3.80 -14.13 -6.20
N VAL A 12 -4.39 -12.95 -6.01
CA VAL A 12 -5.82 -12.72 -6.15
C VAL A 12 -6.03 -11.64 -7.19
N PHE A 13 -6.73 -11.96 -8.28
CA PHE A 13 -6.98 -11.04 -9.38
C PHE A 13 -8.42 -10.52 -9.30
N HIS A 14 -8.58 -9.23 -8.95
CA HIS A 14 -9.87 -8.56 -8.91
C HIS A 14 -10.22 -8.01 -10.30
N ALA A 15 -10.81 -8.86 -11.15
CA ALA A 15 -11.20 -8.49 -12.51
C ALA A 15 -12.52 -7.70 -12.54
N GLY A 16 -12.60 -6.68 -13.40
CA GLY A 16 -13.83 -5.94 -13.67
C GLY A 16 -13.58 -4.66 -14.48
N PRO A 17 -14.61 -4.13 -15.18
CA PRO A 17 -14.49 -2.88 -15.92
C PRO A 17 -14.15 -1.70 -15.01
N THR A 18 -13.84 -0.53 -15.57
CA THR A 18 -13.71 0.70 -14.77
C THR A 18 -15.00 0.97 -13.99
N ASN A 19 -14.87 1.56 -12.79
CA ASN A 19 -16.00 1.90 -11.91
C ASN A 19 -16.88 0.73 -11.42
N SER A 20 -16.35 -0.51 -11.39
CA SER A 20 -17.07 -1.71 -10.92
C SER A 20 -16.84 -2.05 -9.43
N GLY A 21 -16.17 -1.19 -8.66
CA GLY A 21 -15.85 -1.45 -7.25
C GLY A 21 -14.74 -2.50 -7.02
N LYS A 22 -14.03 -2.94 -8.07
CA LYS A 22 -12.98 -3.98 -7.97
C LYS A 22 -11.86 -3.68 -6.95
N THR A 23 -11.58 -2.40 -6.70
CA THR A 23 -10.56 -1.96 -5.73
C THR A 23 -11.07 -2.02 -4.29
N HIS A 24 -12.38 -2.01 -4.07
CA HIS A 24 -12.97 -1.88 -2.73
C HIS A 24 -12.53 -3.02 -1.81
N HIS A 25 -12.71 -4.28 -2.23
CA HIS A 25 -12.33 -5.44 -1.41
C HIS A 25 -10.83 -5.53 -1.16
N ALA A 26 -10.00 -5.14 -2.13
CA ALA A 26 -8.55 -5.12 -1.99
C ALA A 26 -8.12 -4.10 -0.93
N ILE A 27 -8.71 -2.89 -0.95
CA ILE A 27 -8.42 -1.84 0.03
C ILE A 27 -8.90 -2.23 1.43
N GLN A 28 -10.10 -2.82 1.57
CA GLN A 28 -10.57 -3.30 2.88
C GLN A 28 -9.65 -4.38 3.46
N SER A 29 -9.16 -5.29 2.62
CA SER A 29 -8.20 -6.32 3.04
C SER A 29 -6.85 -5.71 3.44
N PHE A 30 -6.39 -4.69 2.74
CA PHE A 30 -5.20 -3.91 3.09
C PHE A 30 -5.35 -3.25 4.47
N LEU A 31 -6.46 -2.56 4.73
CA LEU A 31 -6.72 -1.88 6.02
C LEU A 31 -6.81 -2.87 7.20
N ALA A 32 -7.35 -4.07 6.98
CA ALA A 32 -7.48 -5.08 8.02
C ALA A 32 -6.21 -5.92 8.26
N ALA A 33 -5.21 -5.82 7.37
CA ALA A 33 -3.96 -6.58 7.49
C ALA A 33 -3.06 -6.00 8.60
N LYS A 34 -2.15 -6.83 9.12
CA LYS A 34 -1.15 -6.38 10.11
C LYS A 34 -0.08 -5.46 9.51
N SER A 35 0.24 -5.68 8.23
CA SER A 35 1.11 -4.87 7.40
C SER A 35 0.64 -4.95 5.95
N GLY A 36 1.01 -3.97 5.13
CA GLY A 36 0.63 -3.99 3.73
C GLY A 36 1.24 -2.85 2.91
N VAL A 37 1.36 -3.09 1.60
CA VAL A 37 1.76 -2.06 0.64
C VAL A 37 0.65 -1.85 -0.39
N TYR A 38 0.28 -0.59 -0.61
CA TYR A 38 -0.53 -0.16 -1.74
C TYR A 38 0.37 0.41 -2.83
N CYS A 39 0.30 -0.16 -4.03
CA CYS A 39 1.03 0.32 -5.19
C CYS A 39 0.07 1.01 -6.18
N GLY A 40 0.07 2.34 -6.17
CA GLY A 40 -0.71 3.16 -7.08
C GLY A 40 0.02 3.42 -8.41
N PRO A 41 -0.69 3.49 -9.55
CA PRO A 41 -0.11 3.90 -10.84
C PRO A 41 0.07 5.43 -10.95
N LEU A 42 -0.49 6.20 -10.02
CA LEU A 42 -0.45 7.66 -10.01
C LEU A 42 -0.20 8.15 -8.58
N LYS A 43 0.53 9.26 -8.48
CA LYS A 43 0.75 9.97 -7.21
C LYS A 43 -0.55 10.26 -6.48
N LEU A 44 -1.56 10.78 -7.20
CA LEU A 44 -2.87 11.11 -6.63
C LEU A 44 -3.50 9.91 -5.88
N LEU A 45 -3.39 8.71 -6.45
CA LEU A 45 -3.97 7.50 -5.86
C LEU A 45 -3.17 7.02 -4.65
N ALA A 46 -1.85 7.19 -4.64
CA ALA A 46 -1.03 6.91 -3.45
C ALA A 46 -1.44 7.83 -2.28
N HIS A 47 -1.64 9.13 -2.54
CA HIS A 47 -2.14 10.07 -1.53
C HIS A 47 -3.56 9.73 -1.05
N GLU A 48 -4.47 9.33 -1.94
CA GLU A 48 -5.83 8.93 -1.57
C GLU A 48 -5.83 7.77 -0.57
N ILE A 49 -5.02 6.73 -0.82
CA ILE A 49 -4.95 5.57 0.08
C ILE A 49 -4.20 5.89 1.37
N TYR A 50 -3.15 6.72 1.30
CA TYR A 50 -2.47 7.23 2.49
C TYR A 50 -3.45 7.95 3.43
N GLN A 51 -4.24 8.90 2.91
CA GLN A 51 -5.22 9.64 3.70
C GLN A 51 -6.29 8.70 4.25
N LYS A 52 -6.90 7.88 3.37
CA LYS A 52 -7.96 6.95 3.76
C LYS A 52 -7.53 5.94 4.83
N SER A 53 -6.28 5.48 4.79
CA SER A 53 -5.73 4.55 5.77
C SER A 53 -5.57 5.22 7.13
N ASN A 54 -4.96 6.40 7.17
CA ASN A 54 -4.74 7.14 8.41
C ASN A 54 -6.05 7.64 9.02
N ASP A 55 -7.01 8.09 8.21
CA ASP A 55 -8.36 8.46 8.64
C ASP A 55 -9.13 7.27 9.24
N ALA A 56 -8.83 6.05 8.78
CA ALA A 56 -9.37 4.80 9.33
C ALA A 56 -8.61 4.30 10.57
N GLY A 57 -7.64 5.06 11.08
CA GLY A 57 -6.83 4.69 12.25
C GLY A 57 -5.78 3.61 11.98
N VAL A 58 -5.40 3.40 10.71
CA VAL A 58 -4.35 2.47 10.29
C VAL A 58 -3.12 3.28 9.86
N PRO A 59 -2.09 3.41 10.72
CA PRO A 59 -0.88 4.18 10.44
C PRO A 59 -0.25 3.73 9.13
N CYS A 60 -0.13 4.65 8.18
CA CYS A 60 0.33 4.36 6.84
C CYS A 60 1.26 5.46 6.36
N ASP A 61 2.47 5.10 5.94
CA ASP A 61 3.44 6.04 5.37
C ASP A 61 3.14 6.30 3.88
N LEU A 62 3.61 7.44 3.37
CA LEU A 62 3.51 7.78 1.94
C LEU A 62 4.90 7.76 1.31
N VAL A 63 5.05 7.06 0.17
CA VAL A 63 6.30 7.04 -0.60
C VAL A 63 6.02 7.25 -2.09
N THR A 64 6.45 8.40 -2.60
CA THR A 64 6.37 8.73 -4.02
C THR A 64 7.76 9.06 -4.55
N GLY A 65 7.88 9.36 -5.85
CA GLY A 65 9.16 9.80 -6.43
C GLY A 65 9.66 11.11 -5.84
N GLU A 66 8.75 12.02 -5.47
CA GLU A 66 9.09 13.37 -5.00
C GLU A 66 8.94 13.57 -3.49
N GLU A 67 8.21 12.70 -2.80
CA GLU A 67 7.84 12.89 -1.39
C GLU A 67 7.90 11.58 -0.61
N ARG A 68 8.36 11.68 0.65
CA ARG A 68 8.31 10.61 1.64
C ARG A 68 7.82 11.16 2.96
N THR A 69 6.76 10.58 3.50
CA THR A 69 6.10 11.04 4.72
C THR A 69 5.92 9.87 5.67
N PHE A 70 6.52 9.98 6.85
CA PHE A 70 6.37 9.02 7.94
C PHE A 70 5.33 9.55 8.93
N VAL A 71 4.39 8.71 9.36
CA VAL A 71 3.35 9.13 10.30
C VAL A 71 3.78 9.03 11.77
N ASP A 72 4.79 8.21 12.06
CA ASP A 72 5.39 8.13 13.39
C ASP A 72 6.29 9.37 13.65
N PRO A 73 6.10 10.11 14.75
CA PRO A 73 6.91 11.31 15.06
C PRO A 73 8.40 11.04 15.24
N ASP A 74 8.79 9.82 15.63
CA ASP A 74 10.19 9.44 15.77
C ASP A 74 10.80 8.95 14.44
N GLY A 75 10.03 9.02 13.34
CA GLY A 75 10.45 8.61 12.00
C GLY A 75 10.51 7.10 11.80
N ARG A 76 9.82 6.31 12.66
CA ARG A 76 9.74 4.86 12.49
C ARG A 76 8.80 4.51 11.33
N GLN A 77 9.15 3.45 10.60
CA GLN A 77 8.34 2.97 9.49
C GLN A 77 7.03 2.38 10.01
N SER A 78 5.94 2.76 9.37
CA SER A 78 4.63 2.17 9.59
C SER A 78 4.57 0.77 9.00
N ALA A 79 3.66 -0.06 9.55
CA ALA A 79 3.39 -1.38 8.98
C ALA A 79 2.67 -1.30 7.62
N HIS A 80 2.02 -0.17 7.34
CA HIS A 80 1.39 0.09 6.06
C HIS A 80 2.12 1.20 5.30
N VAL A 81 2.16 1.06 3.99
CA VAL A 81 2.71 2.08 3.11
C VAL A 81 1.86 2.22 1.85
N ALA A 82 1.57 3.45 1.46
CA ALA A 82 0.99 3.77 0.17
C ALA A 82 2.08 4.40 -0.71
N CYS A 83 2.31 3.84 -1.90
CA CYS A 83 3.36 4.31 -2.77
C CYS A 83 2.97 4.32 -4.24
N THR A 84 3.74 5.03 -5.06
CA THR A 84 3.73 4.78 -6.50
C THR A 84 4.43 3.44 -6.79
N ILE A 85 3.99 2.70 -7.81
CA ILE A 85 4.49 1.34 -8.08
C ILE A 85 6.01 1.28 -8.26
N GLU A 86 6.60 2.33 -8.83
CA GLU A 86 8.04 2.46 -9.08
C GLU A 86 8.87 2.54 -7.79
N MET A 87 8.24 2.91 -6.66
CA MET A 87 8.89 3.13 -5.37
C MET A 87 8.67 1.99 -4.37
N CYS A 88 7.97 0.93 -4.76
CA CYS A 88 7.66 -0.21 -3.89
C CYS A 88 8.93 -0.98 -3.49
N SER A 89 9.08 -1.26 -2.19
CA SER A 89 10.12 -2.18 -1.72
C SER A 89 9.80 -3.62 -2.13
N VAL A 90 10.85 -4.40 -2.43
CA VAL A 90 10.75 -5.82 -2.80
C VAL A 90 11.51 -6.73 -1.84
N THR A 91 12.11 -6.12 -0.81
CA THR A 91 12.94 -6.78 0.22
C THR A 91 12.41 -6.54 1.64
N THR A 92 11.52 -5.57 1.80
CA THR A 92 10.90 -5.24 3.09
C THR A 92 9.42 -5.61 3.02
N PRO A 93 8.97 -6.64 3.76
CA PRO A 93 7.57 -7.06 3.79
C PRO A 93 6.68 -6.10 4.59
#